data_AF-A0A3D4G2K9-F1
#
_entry.id   AF-A0A3D4G2K9-F1
#
_cell.length_a   1.000
_cell.length_b   1.000
_cell.length_c   1.000
_cell.angle_alpha   90.00
_cell.angle_beta   90.00
_cell.angle_gamma   90.00
#
_symmetry.space_group_name_H-M   'P 1'
#
loop_
_entity.id
_entity.type
_entity.pdbx_description
1 polymer ?
#
loop_
_entity_poly.entity_id
_entity_poly.type
_entity_poly.pdbx_seq_one_letter_code
_entity_poly.pdbx_strand_id
1 'polypeptide(L)'
;MKLNLKALTMTAAIVWGGCFFLVAVANIVWPPYGESWLQLWKSMYPGYNGPAGFGSVIIVTIYAVLDGAVAGAVFAWLYNTFAGTNEGTPTT
;
A
#
# COMPACT_ATOMS: atom_id res chain seq x y z
N MET A 1 24.04 -1.50 -3.69
CA MET A 1 23.19 -0.43 -4.26
C MET A 1 22.29 0.10 -3.15
N LYS A 2 21.91 1.38 -3.15
CA LYS A 2 20.98 1.96 -2.15
C LYS A 2 19.65 2.30 -2.83
N LEU A 3 18.54 1.84 -2.27
CA LEU A 3 17.21 2.24 -2.73
C LEU A 3 16.92 3.67 -2.26
N ASN A 4 16.39 4.48 -3.16
CA ASN A 4 15.93 5.82 -2.80
C ASN A 4 14.61 5.71 -2.03
N LEU A 5 14.65 6.07 -0.75
CA LEU A 5 13.51 5.98 0.17
C LEU A 5 12.28 6.73 -0.36
N LYS A 6 12.45 7.97 -0.85
CA LYS A 6 11.33 8.79 -1.33
C LYS A 6 10.71 8.20 -2.58
N ALA A 7 11.55 7.79 -3.53
CA ALA A 7 11.09 7.20 -4.78
C ALA A 7 10.32 5.89 -4.52
N LEU A 8 10.85 5.00 -3.68
CA LEU A 8 10.16 3.73 -3.39
C LEU A 8 8.85 3.95 -2.63
N THR A 9 8.85 4.86 -1.66
CA THR A 9 7.64 5.25 -0.91
C THR A 9 6.53 5.73 -1.86
N MET A 10 6.83 6.66 -2.77
CA MET A 10 5.84 7.16 -3.74
C MET A 10 5.37 6.08 -4.71
N THR A 11 6.28 5.28 -5.25
CA THR A 11 5.92 4.20 -6.18
C THR A 11 5.02 3.17 -5.51
N ALA A 12 5.35 2.73 -4.29
CA ALA A 12 4.55 1.76 -3.56
C ALA A 12 3.17 2.34 -3.17
N ALA A 13 3.11 3.61 -2.76
CA ALA A 13 1.85 4.31 -2.46
C ALA A 13 0.92 4.37 -3.68
N ILE A 14 1.46 4.76 -4.84
CA ILE A 14 0.69 4.88 -6.09
C ILE A 14 0.23 3.51 -6.59
N VAL A 15 1.11 2.51 -6.59
CA VAL A 15 0.77 1.16 -7.07
C VAL A 15 -0.29 0.53 -6.16
N TRP A 16 -0.08 0.56 -4.83
CA TRP A 16 -1.02 -0.05 -3.89
C TRP A 16 -2.37 0.68 -3.90
N GLY A 17 -2.37 2.00 -3.78
CA GLY A 17 -3.58 2.82 -3.87
C GLY A 17 -4.30 2.67 -5.20
N GLY A 18 -3.56 2.65 -6.32
CA GLY A 18 -4.11 2.47 -7.66
C GLY A 18 -4.79 1.11 -7.83
N CYS A 19 -4.21 0.02 -7.32
CA CYS A 19 -4.84 -1.30 -7.34
C CYS A 19 -6.18 -1.29 -6.59
N PHE A 20 -6.23 -0.71 -5.39
CA PHE A 20 -7.48 -0.60 -4.63
C PHE A 20 -8.52 0.27 -5.32
N PHE A 21 -8.10 1.40 -5.87
CA PHE A 21 -8.98 2.28 -6.62
C PHE A 21 -9.61 1.54 -7.82
N LEU A 22 -8.79 0.85 -8.62
CA LEU A 22 -9.28 0.10 -9.78
C LEU A 22 -10.22 -1.03 -9.38
N VAL A 23 -9.91 -1.80 -8.34
CA VAL A 23 -10.77 -2.88 -7.86
C VAL A 23 -12.09 -2.34 -7.31
N ALA A 24 -12.05 -1.24 -6.55
CA ALA A 24 -13.24 -0.63 -5.97
C ALA A 24 -14.13 0.03 -7.04
N VAL A 25 -13.56 0.65 -8.06
CA VAL A 25 -14.31 1.14 -9.24
C VAL A 25 -14.89 -0.02 -10.04
N ALA A 26 -14.12 -1.08 -10.27
CA ALA A 26 -14.61 -2.27 -10.95
C ALA A 26 -15.75 -2.95 -10.17
N ASN A 27 -15.72 -2.93 -8.83
CA ASN A 27 -16.81 -3.41 -7.99
C ASN A 27 -18.10 -2.59 -8.18
N ILE A 28 -18.02 -1.27 -8.37
CA ILE A 28 -19.20 -0.45 -8.68
C ILE A 28 -19.85 -0.87 -10.00
N VAL A 29 -19.03 -1.16 -11.03
CA VAL A 29 -19.52 -1.57 -12.36
C VAL A 29 -20.01 -3.03 -12.34
N TRP A 30 -19.31 -3.89 -11.62
CA TRP A 30 -19.58 -5.32 -11.47
C TRP A 30 -19.59 -5.69 -9.98
N PRO A 31 -20.75 -5.64 -9.31
CA PRO A 31 -20.87 -5.82 -7.86
C PRO A 31 -20.15 -7.02 -7.23
N PRO A 32 -20.07 -8.21 -7.85
CA PRO A 32 -19.33 -9.33 -7.25
C PRO A 32 -17.80 -9.22 -7.41
N TYR A 33 -17.29 -8.30 -8.23
CA TYR A 33 -15.86 -8.21 -8.55
C TYR A 33 -15.06 -7.68 -7.35
N GLY A 34 -14.21 -8.52 -6.75
CA GLY A 34 -13.36 -8.10 -5.63
C GLY A 34 -14.12 -7.82 -4.33
N GLU A 35 -15.38 -8.24 -4.21
CA GLU A 35 -16.21 -7.98 -3.04
C GLU A 35 -15.59 -8.57 -1.76
N SER A 36 -15.22 -9.86 -1.77
CA SER A 36 -14.57 -10.50 -0.62
C SER A 36 -13.27 -9.82 -0.22
N TRP A 37 -12.50 -9.34 -1.21
CA TRP A 37 -11.28 -8.57 -0.96
C TRP A 37 -11.60 -7.28 -0.22
N LEU A 38 -12.52 -6.48 -0.75
CA LEU A 38 -12.94 -5.20 -0.15
C LEU A 38 -13.58 -5.38 1.24
N GLN A 39 -14.34 -6.45 1.45
CA GLN A 39 -14.94 -6.77 2.76
C GLN A 39 -13.90 -7.06 3.85
N LEU A 40 -12.75 -7.67 3.52
CA LEU A 40 -11.68 -7.90 4.51
C LEU A 40 -11.21 -6.59 5.13
N TRP A 41 -11.08 -5.54 4.30
CA TRP A 41 -10.60 -4.23 4.71
C TRP A 41 -11.59 -3.44 5.59
N LYS A 42 -12.86 -3.85 5.63
CA LYS A 42 -13.85 -3.29 6.57
C LYS A 42 -13.46 -3.47 8.04
N SER A 43 -12.73 -4.54 8.35
CA SER A 43 -12.19 -4.74 9.70
C SER A 43 -10.93 -3.93 10.00
N MET A 44 -10.20 -3.53 8.95
CA MET A 44 -8.90 -2.88 9.06
C MET A 44 -8.97 -1.36 8.95
N TYR A 45 -9.92 -0.83 8.18
CA TYR A 45 -10.03 0.60 7.87
C TYR A 45 -11.24 1.22 8.57
N PRO A 46 -11.03 1.97 9.67
CA PRO A 46 -12.10 2.70 10.34
C PRO A 46 -12.84 3.63 9.39
N GLY A 47 -14.17 3.64 9.44
CA GLY A 47 -15.01 4.47 8.58
C GLY A 47 -15.27 3.87 7.18
N TYR A 48 -14.61 2.77 6.81
CA TYR A 48 -14.97 2.00 5.62
C TYR A 48 -16.16 1.09 5.93
N ASN A 49 -17.31 1.35 5.31
CA ASN A 49 -18.56 0.62 5.62
C ASN A 49 -18.82 -0.60 4.72
N GLY A 50 -17.92 -0.89 3.78
CA GLY A 50 -18.03 -1.97 2.79
C GLY A 50 -18.10 -1.44 1.35
N PRO A 51 -18.10 -2.32 0.34
CA PRO A 51 -17.86 -1.98 -1.07
C PRO A 51 -18.89 -1.03 -1.72
N ALA A 52 -20.07 -0.84 -1.10
CA ALA A 52 -21.13 -0.06 -1.70
C ALA A 52 -20.88 1.46 -1.66
N GLY A 53 -20.84 2.07 -2.85
CA GLY A 53 -20.91 3.51 -3.06
C GLY A 53 -19.57 4.21 -3.27
N PHE A 54 -19.62 5.42 -3.86
CA PHE A 54 -18.43 6.17 -4.24
C PHE A 54 -17.59 6.63 -3.04
N GLY A 55 -18.22 6.95 -1.89
CA GLY A 55 -17.50 7.32 -0.67
C GLY A 55 -16.62 6.20 -0.14
N SER A 56 -17.05 4.95 -0.30
CA SER A 56 -16.29 3.75 0.07
C SER A 56 -15.00 3.63 -0.74
N VAL A 57 -15.06 3.87 -2.06
CA VAL A 57 -13.89 3.90 -2.97
C VAL A 57 -12.85 4.91 -2.50
N ILE A 58 -13.28 6.12 -2.13
CA ILE A 58 -12.35 7.17 -1.67
C ILE A 58 -11.65 6.74 -0.38
N ILE A 59 -12.41 6.27 0.61
CA ILE A 59 -11.89 5.89 1.92
C ILE A 59 -10.86 4.76 1.77
N VAL A 60 -11.22 3.68 1.07
CA VAL A 60 -10.30 2.53 0.90
C VAL A 60 -9.07 2.90 0.10
N THR A 61 -9.19 3.80 -0.89
CA THR A 61 -8.06 4.26 -1.69
C THR A 61 -7.09 5.08 -0.85
N ILE A 62 -7.58 6.00 -0.01
CA ILE A 62 -6.70 6.82 0.86
C ILE A 62 -5.94 5.92 1.84
N TYR A 63 -6.63 4.98 2.49
CA TYR A 63 -5.97 4.02 3.38
C TYR A 63 -4.94 3.17 2.64
N ALA A 64 -5.28 2.65 1.45
CA ALA A 64 -4.33 1.91 0.63
C ALA A 64 -3.13 2.76 0.19
N VAL A 65 -3.29 4.03 -0.18
CA VAL A 65 -2.14 4.90 -0.49
C VAL A 65 -1.21 5.03 0.72
N LEU A 66 -1.77 5.20 1.92
CA LEU A 66 -0.99 5.30 3.16
C LEU A 66 -0.26 3.98 3.47
N ASP A 67 -0.94 2.85 3.36
CA ASP A 67 -0.35 1.52 3.58
C ASP A 67 0.80 1.25 2.60
N GLY A 68 0.60 1.61 1.32
CA GLY A 68 1.62 1.48 0.29
C GLY A 68 2.83 2.38 0.57
N ALA A 69 2.60 3.61 1.02
CA ALA A 69 3.67 4.53 1.42
C ALA A 69 4.48 3.96 2.59
N VAL A 70 3.80 3.50 3.66
CA VAL A 70 4.47 2.94 4.84
C VAL A 70 5.24 1.67 4.46
N ALA A 71 4.63 0.76 3.72
CA ALA A 71 5.30 -0.47 3.26
C ALA A 71 6.52 -0.16 2.38
N GLY A 72 6.40 0.77 1.43
CA GLY A 72 7.52 1.20 0.58
C GLY A 72 8.64 1.86 1.38
N ALA A 73 8.32 2.70 2.35
CA ALA A 73 9.30 3.35 3.21
C ALA A 73 10.06 2.32 4.07
N VAL A 74 9.33 1.41 4.72
CA VAL A 74 9.89 0.34 5.53
C VAL A 74 10.76 -0.58 4.68
N PHE A 75 10.31 -0.95 3.47
CA PHE A 75 11.07 -1.80 2.56
C PHE A 75 12.39 -1.17 2.15
N ALA A 76 12.39 0.09 1.71
CA ALA A 76 13.61 0.80 1.33
C ALA A 76 14.57 0.94 2.52
N TRP A 77 14.04 1.22 3.70
CA TRP A 77 14.83 1.33 4.92
C TRP A 77 15.48 0.00 5.32
N LEU A 78 14.72 -1.09 5.35
CA LEU A 78 15.23 -2.43 5.66
C LEU A 78 16.28 -2.88 4.63
N TYR A 79 15.99 -2.70 3.35
CA TYR A 79 16.93 -3.04 2.28
C TYR A 79 18.26 -2.28 2.43
N ASN A 80 18.20 -0.98 2.67
CA ASN A 80 19.40 -0.16 2.84
C ASN A 80 20.17 -0.52 4.10
N THR A 81 19.49 -0.90 5.18
CA THR A 81 20.11 -1.38 6.42
C THR A 81 20.88 -2.67 6.15
N PHE A 82 20.23 -3.71 5.63
CA PHE A 82 20.88 -5.00 5.38
C PHE A 82 21.98 -4.92 4.31
N ALA A 83 21.78 -4.13 3.25
CA ALA A 83 22.79 -3.93 2.22
C ALA A 83 24.00 -3.14 2.74
N GLY A 84 23.79 -2.19 3.66
CA GLY A 84 24.83 -1.36 4.28
C GLY A 84 25.66 -2.05 5.35
N THR A 85 25.13 -3.10 6.00
CA THR A 85 25.86 -3.90 7.01
C THR A 85 27.11 -4.61 6.50
N ASN A 86 27.35 -4.66 5.18
CA ASN A 86 28.50 -5.35 4.59
C ASN A 86 29.80 -4.50 4.52
N GLU A 87 29.78 -3.23 4.94
CA GLU A 87 30.95 -2.34 4.85
C GLU A 87 31.62 -2.03 6.21
N GLY A 88 31.34 -2.80 7.26
CA GLY A 88 31.71 -2.38 8.62
C GLY A 88 32.11 -3.50 9.59
N THR A 89 33.12 -4.29 9.26
CA THR A 89 34.06 -4.78 10.29
C THR A 89 35.46 -4.36 9.89
N PRO A 90 36.01 -3.27 10.44
CA PRO A 90 37.45 -3.11 10.53
C PRO A 90 37.94 -4.25 11.42
N THR A 91 38.57 -5.26 10.82
CA THR A 91 39.42 -6.20 11.56
C THR A 91 40.63 -5.41 12.06
N THR A 92 40.52 -4.86 13.26
CA THR A 92 41.67 -4.51 14.09
C THR A 92 42.35 -5.77 14.59
#